data_AF-A0A423XGF6-F1
#
_entry.id   AF-A0A423XGF6-F1
#
_cell.length_a   1.000
_cell.length_b   1.000
_cell.length_c   1.000
_cell.angle_alpha   90.00
_cell.angle_beta   90.00
_cell.angle_gamma   90.00
#
_symmetry.space_group_name_H-M   'P 1'
#
loop_
_entity.id
_entity.type
_entity.pdbx_description
1 polymer ?
#
loop_
_entity_poly.entity_id
_entity_poly.type
_entity_poly.pdbx_seq_one_letter_code
_entity_poly.pdbx_strand_id
1 'polypeptide(L)'
;MAKSYARLFYEDYVADPEGFSLRNGVIPAELRDLDYRESLTVKVLGKAFMASSKGKFQERVLPSTQAPTNTGDMYMASLWDALASLISYVPSPALDGKRIGMFSYCSGFAASFLALRICGSLEGISKVLDLYLWPGEFSRRNELCGCIAADTRLGLTLISQICDLRKQAHLQKDYRPRGDLSNIASGVYYLDEVDKLLRRKYQITL
;
A
#
# COMPACT_ATOMS: atom_id res chain seq x y z
N MET A 1 2.12 8.02 -2.38
CA MET A 1 1.74 8.51 -1.03
C MET A 1 2.35 9.87 -0.69
N ALA A 2 3.68 10.05 -0.64
CA ALA A 2 4.29 11.33 -0.20
C ALA A 2 3.83 12.56 -0.99
N LYS A 3 3.85 12.51 -2.33
CA LYS A 3 3.35 13.61 -3.18
C LYS A 3 1.87 13.91 -2.96
N SER A 4 1.05 12.89 -2.73
CA SER A 4 -0.39 13.04 -2.44
C SER A 4 -0.61 13.72 -1.09
N TYR A 5 0.19 13.39 -0.08
CA TYR A 5 0.13 14.04 1.23
C TYR A 5 0.61 15.50 1.16
N ALA A 6 1.69 15.77 0.41
CA ALA A 6 2.14 17.12 0.11
C ALA A 6 1.07 17.94 -0.64
N ARG A 7 0.26 17.29 -1.49
CA ARG A 7 -0.85 17.96 -2.16
C ARG A 7 -1.91 18.45 -1.16
N LEU A 8 -2.24 17.68 -0.13
CA LEU A 8 -3.16 18.15 0.93
C LEU A 8 -2.62 19.39 1.64
N PHE A 9 -1.30 19.47 1.88
CA PHE A 9 -0.69 20.68 2.44
C PHE A 9 -0.82 21.88 1.51
N TYR A 10 -0.72 21.67 0.20
CA TYR A 10 -0.97 22.74 -0.77
C TYR A 10 -2.43 23.21 -0.72
N GLU A 11 -3.40 22.29 -0.66
CA GLU A 11 -4.81 22.66 -0.52
C GLU A 11 -5.07 23.42 0.80
N ASP A 12 -4.45 23.01 1.91
CA ASP A 12 -4.51 23.73 3.20
C ASP A 12 -3.92 25.15 3.08
N TYR A 13 -2.81 25.31 2.35
CA TYR A 13 -2.18 26.61 2.11
C TYR A 13 -3.04 27.54 1.25
N VAL A 14 -3.64 27.01 0.18
CA VAL A 14 -4.54 27.78 -0.69
C VAL A 14 -5.76 28.29 0.09
N ALA A 15 -6.27 27.46 1.01
CA ALA A 15 -7.42 27.78 1.84
C ALA A 15 -7.12 28.81 2.95
N ASP A 16 -5.95 28.72 3.60
CA ASP A 16 -5.55 29.59 4.72
C ASP A 16 -4.03 29.84 4.71
N PRO A 17 -3.52 30.78 3.86
CA PRO A 17 -2.08 31.01 3.72
C PRO A 17 -1.39 31.51 4.98
N GLU A 18 -2.04 32.42 5.71
CA GLU A 18 -1.50 33.04 6.92
C GLU A 18 -1.39 32.01 8.04
N GLY A 19 -2.49 31.31 8.34
CA GLY A 19 -2.49 30.26 9.35
C GLY A 19 -1.61 29.08 8.95
N PHE A 20 -1.55 28.71 7.66
CA PHE A 20 -0.64 27.68 7.19
C PHE A 20 0.81 28.08 7.46
N SER A 21 1.20 29.32 7.13
CA SER A 21 2.57 29.80 7.29
C SER A 21 3.01 29.86 8.76
N LEU A 22 2.09 30.24 9.65
CA LEU A 22 2.31 30.18 11.11
C LEU A 22 2.60 28.76 11.61
N ARG A 23 1.96 27.73 11.02
CA ARG A 23 2.06 26.33 11.46
C ARG A 23 3.16 25.53 10.76
N ASN A 24 3.53 25.89 9.53
CA ASN A 24 4.36 25.06 8.65
C ASN A 24 5.52 25.81 7.98
N GLY A 25 5.73 27.09 8.32
CA GLY A 25 6.76 27.95 7.73
C GLY A 25 6.28 28.70 6.49
N VAL A 26 7.01 29.77 6.13
CA VAL A 26 6.66 30.64 5.01
C VAL A 26 6.82 29.91 3.67
N ILE A 27 5.77 29.99 2.84
CA ILE A 27 5.76 29.49 1.46
C ILE A 27 5.70 30.70 0.51
N PRO A 28 6.40 30.67 -0.64
CA PRO A 28 6.32 31.74 -1.63
C PRO A 28 4.88 31.98 -2.10
N ALA A 29 4.46 33.25 -2.11
CA ALA A 29 3.09 33.64 -2.44
C ALA A 29 2.70 33.23 -3.86
N GLU A 30 3.65 33.23 -4.78
CA GLU A 30 3.44 32.95 -6.21
C GLU A 30 3.01 31.49 -6.44
N LEU A 31 3.27 30.58 -5.50
CA LEU A 31 2.80 29.19 -5.59
C LEU A 31 1.28 29.08 -5.37
N ARG A 32 0.65 30.09 -4.78
CA ARG A 32 -0.80 30.15 -4.57
C ARG A 32 -1.54 30.50 -5.86
N ASP A 33 -0.95 31.39 -6.66
CA ASP A 33 -1.61 32.00 -7.81
C ASP A 33 -1.61 31.11 -9.06
N LEU A 34 -0.99 29.93 -8.97
CA LEU A 34 -1.03 28.92 -10.02
C LEU A 34 -2.46 28.43 -10.24
N ASP A 35 -2.86 28.31 -11.50
CA ASP A 35 -4.13 27.68 -11.81
C ASP A 35 -4.08 26.16 -11.49
N TYR A 36 -5.25 25.52 -11.50
CA TYR A 36 -5.33 24.10 -11.16
C TYR A 36 -4.41 23.22 -12.02
N ARG A 37 -4.36 23.42 -13.35
CA ARG A 37 -3.57 22.58 -14.26
C ARG A 37 -2.07 22.83 -14.11
N GLU A 38 -1.68 24.09 -13.96
CA GLU A 38 -0.31 24.48 -13.68
C GLU A 38 0.17 23.84 -12.38
N SER A 39 -0.65 23.90 -11.32
CA SER A 39 -0.31 23.34 -10.01
C SER A 39 0.01 21.83 -10.03
N LEU A 40 -0.46 21.08 -11.05
CA LEU A 40 -0.19 19.64 -11.18
C LEU A 40 1.19 19.32 -11.76
N THR A 41 1.81 20.27 -12.48
CA THR A 41 3.03 20.03 -13.27
C THR A 41 4.23 20.83 -12.76
N VAL A 42 3.99 21.93 -12.03
CA VAL A 42 5.04 22.81 -11.53
C VAL A 42 5.89 22.10 -10.46
N LYS A 43 7.14 21.77 -10.84
CA LYS A 43 8.09 21.04 -9.99
C LYS A 43 8.44 21.79 -8.70
N VAL A 44 8.49 23.13 -8.73
CA VAL A 44 8.83 23.93 -7.55
C VAL A 44 7.76 23.84 -6.47
N LEU A 45 6.48 23.81 -6.84
CA LEU A 45 5.36 23.55 -5.94
C LEU A 45 5.53 22.19 -5.27
N GLY A 46 5.76 21.14 -6.08
CA GLY A 46 5.97 19.80 -5.56
C GLY A 46 7.11 19.70 -4.56
N LYS A 47 8.25 20.37 -4.82
CA LYS A 47 9.39 20.43 -3.90
C LYS A 47 9.06 21.18 -2.60
N ALA A 48 8.44 22.35 -2.70
CA ALA A 48 8.11 23.19 -1.55
C ALA A 48 7.21 22.44 -0.56
N PHE A 49 6.11 21.86 -1.04
CA PHE A 49 5.16 21.17 -0.16
C PHE A 49 5.62 19.79 0.30
N MET A 50 6.46 19.09 -0.48
CA MET A 50 7.15 17.89 0.02
C MET A 50 8.10 18.20 1.16
N ALA A 51 8.82 19.34 1.11
CA ALA A 51 9.68 19.78 2.18
C ALA A 51 8.87 20.18 3.43
N SER A 52 7.85 21.02 3.25
CA SER A 52 6.98 21.50 4.34
C SER A 52 6.22 20.35 5.04
N SER A 53 5.77 19.34 4.28
CA SER A 53 5.02 18.21 4.83
C SER A 53 5.87 17.08 5.41
N LYS A 54 7.20 17.11 5.24
CA LYS A 54 8.10 15.99 5.56
C LYS A 54 7.94 15.46 6.99
N GLY A 55 7.91 16.35 7.98
CA GLY A 55 7.78 15.95 9.39
C GLY A 55 6.45 15.26 9.69
N LYS A 56 5.33 15.86 9.25
CA LYS A 56 4.01 15.24 9.44
C LYS A 56 3.81 13.99 8.59
N PHE A 57 4.45 13.89 7.43
CA PHE A 57 4.44 12.66 6.64
C PHE A 57 5.12 11.51 7.39
N GLN A 58 6.30 11.77 7.97
CA GLN A 58 7.02 10.80 8.79
C GLN A 58 6.21 10.34 10.00
N GLU A 59 5.52 11.27 10.66
CA GLU A 59 4.69 10.98 11.83
C GLU A 59 3.39 10.22 11.45
N ARG A 60 2.69 10.67 10.39
CA ARG A 60 1.27 10.31 10.17
C ARG A 60 1.01 9.37 9.01
N VAL A 61 1.96 9.22 8.09
CA VAL A 61 1.78 8.42 6.86
C VAL A 61 2.83 7.31 6.75
N LEU A 62 4.09 7.59 7.09
CA LEU A 62 5.17 6.59 6.98
C LEU A 62 4.87 5.26 7.70
N PRO A 63 4.23 5.22 8.89
CA PRO A 63 3.87 3.94 9.52
C PRO A 63 2.86 3.13 8.70
N SER A 64 2.02 3.78 7.88
CA SER A 64 1.05 3.13 7.00
C SER A 64 1.67 2.61 5.70
N THR A 65 2.97 2.79 5.46
CA THR A 65 3.62 2.37 4.20
C THR A 65 4.42 1.09 4.31
N GLN A 66 4.62 0.54 5.51
CA GLN A 66 5.50 -0.61 5.72
C GLN A 66 5.01 -1.85 4.96
N ALA A 67 3.73 -2.21 5.10
CA ALA A 67 3.18 -3.34 4.34
C ALA A 67 3.15 -3.05 2.81
N PRO A 68 2.62 -1.90 2.33
CA PRO A 68 2.62 -1.58 0.90
C PRO A 68 4.00 -1.58 0.23
N THR A 69 5.07 -1.21 0.95
CA THR A 69 6.44 -1.27 0.43
C THR A 69 6.90 -2.71 0.16
N ASN A 70 6.36 -3.69 0.88
CA ASN A 70 6.74 -5.10 0.77
C ASN A 70 5.74 -5.94 -0.05
N THR A 71 4.52 -5.46 -0.26
CA THR A 71 3.46 -6.14 -1.05
C THR A 71 3.30 -5.59 -2.46
N GLY A 72 3.70 -4.34 -2.70
CA GLY A 72 3.45 -3.64 -3.96
C GLY A 72 2.01 -3.18 -4.10
N ASP A 73 1.56 -2.95 -5.35
CA ASP A 73 0.19 -2.51 -5.61
C ASP A 73 -0.79 -3.70 -5.63
N MET A 74 -1.70 -3.72 -4.65
CA MET A 74 -2.75 -4.70 -4.50
C MET A 74 -4.13 -4.18 -4.96
N TYR A 75 -4.15 -3.14 -5.80
CA TYR A 75 -5.37 -2.53 -6.35
C TYR A 75 -6.35 -2.13 -5.23
N MET A 76 -7.54 -2.72 -5.21
CA MET A 76 -8.60 -2.41 -4.25
C MET A 76 -8.16 -2.63 -2.79
N ALA A 77 -7.23 -3.55 -2.54
CA ALA A 77 -6.73 -3.85 -1.20
C ALA A 77 -5.64 -2.87 -0.72
N SER A 78 -5.02 -2.08 -1.60
CA SER A 78 -3.86 -1.23 -1.26
C SER A 78 -4.15 -0.22 -0.13
N LEU A 79 -5.36 0.35 -0.09
CA LEU A 79 -5.74 1.27 0.98
C LEU A 79 -5.92 0.55 2.33
N TRP A 80 -6.45 -0.67 2.30
CA TRP A 80 -6.68 -1.48 3.50
C TRP A 80 -5.38 -2.08 4.03
N ASP A 81 -4.45 -2.42 3.15
CA ASP A 81 -3.09 -2.81 3.51
C ASP A 81 -2.34 -1.67 4.22
N ALA A 82 -2.51 -0.44 3.73
CA ALA A 82 -1.97 0.73 4.42
C ALA A 82 -2.58 0.92 5.83
N LEU A 83 -3.88 0.67 5.99
CA LEU A 83 -4.54 0.68 7.30
C LEU A 83 -4.01 -0.44 8.21
N ALA A 84 -3.87 -1.65 7.70
CA ALA A 84 -3.30 -2.79 8.44
C ALA A 84 -1.86 -2.49 8.87
N SER A 85 -1.06 -1.88 7.99
CA SER A 85 0.29 -1.38 8.30
C SER A 85 0.25 -0.36 9.45
N LEU A 86 -0.63 0.65 9.38
CA LEU A 86 -0.73 1.65 10.45
C LEU A 86 -1.05 1.01 11.81
N ILE A 87 -2.02 0.09 11.84
CA ILE A 87 -2.44 -0.62 13.07
C ILE A 87 -1.32 -1.51 13.64
N SER A 88 -0.47 -2.05 12.76
CA SER A 88 0.61 -2.96 13.16
C SER A 88 1.87 -2.23 13.62
N TYR A 89 2.15 -1.06 13.05
CA TYR A 89 3.42 -0.33 13.28
C TYR A 89 3.29 0.88 14.21
N VAL A 90 2.08 1.26 14.63
CA VAL A 90 1.86 2.31 15.64
C VAL A 90 1.25 1.68 16.90
N PRO A 91 1.82 1.94 18.09
CA PRO A 91 1.27 1.41 19.34
C PRO A 91 -0.21 1.79 19.53
N SER A 92 -1.05 0.83 19.90
CA SER A 92 -2.49 1.03 20.08
C SER A 92 -2.84 2.25 20.96
N PRO A 93 -2.17 2.50 22.11
CA PRO A 93 -2.47 3.68 22.93
C PRO A 93 -2.25 5.02 22.20
N ALA A 94 -1.36 5.07 21.20
CA ALA A 94 -1.13 6.27 20.40
C ALA A 94 -2.23 6.52 19.37
N LEU A 95 -3.00 5.48 19.01
CA LEU A 95 -4.11 5.54 18.06
C LEU A 95 -5.47 5.76 18.72
N ASP A 96 -5.61 5.53 20.03
CA ASP A 96 -6.89 5.67 20.71
C ASP A 96 -7.42 7.11 20.61
N GLY A 97 -8.72 7.23 20.30
CA GLY A 97 -9.42 8.49 20.05
C GLY A 97 -8.99 9.25 18.79
N LYS A 98 -7.96 8.78 18.05
CA LYS A 98 -7.47 9.45 16.83
C LYS A 98 -8.45 9.28 15.67
N ARG A 99 -8.27 10.15 14.68
CA ARG A 99 -8.96 10.09 13.39
C ARG A 99 -7.97 9.72 12.29
N ILE A 100 -8.32 8.75 11.46
CA ILE A 100 -7.54 8.30 10.32
C ILE A 100 -8.26 8.78 9.06
N GLY A 101 -7.58 9.61 8.26
CA GLY A 101 -8.05 9.99 6.92
C GLY A 101 -7.67 8.92 5.90
N MET A 102 -8.61 8.51 5.06
CA MET A 102 -8.42 7.48 4.05
C MET A 102 -8.89 8.00 2.70
N PHE A 103 -7.98 7.98 1.73
CA PHE A 103 -8.25 8.39 0.36
C PHE A 103 -8.19 7.17 -0.56
N SER A 104 -9.33 6.80 -1.14
CA SER A 104 -9.45 5.74 -2.13
C SER A 104 -9.58 6.33 -3.53
N TYR A 105 -8.88 5.73 -4.48
CA TYR A 105 -8.85 6.15 -5.88
C TYR A 105 -8.88 4.92 -6.79
N CYS A 106 -9.68 5.00 -7.85
CA CYS A 106 -9.73 4.03 -8.93
C CYS A 106 -9.75 4.77 -10.28
N SER A 107 -8.95 4.31 -11.25
CA SER A 107 -8.89 4.89 -12.59
C SER A 107 -10.21 4.68 -13.35
N GLY A 108 -10.69 5.73 -14.04
CA GLY A 108 -11.95 5.68 -14.81
C GLY A 108 -12.93 6.86 -14.69
N PHE A 109 -13.04 7.66 -13.63
CA PHE A 109 -12.44 7.70 -12.30
C PHE A 109 -13.52 7.66 -11.23
N ALA A 110 -13.20 7.06 -10.09
CA ALA A 110 -13.98 7.16 -8.86
C ALA A 110 -13.04 7.35 -7.68
N ALA A 111 -13.37 8.31 -6.81
CA ALA A 111 -12.56 8.60 -5.64
C ALA A 111 -13.44 8.93 -4.44
N SER A 112 -12.94 8.63 -3.25
CA SER A 112 -13.61 8.99 -1.99
C SER A 112 -12.58 9.25 -0.91
N PHE A 113 -12.80 10.32 -0.16
CA PHE A 113 -12.07 10.61 1.06
C PHE A 113 -13.00 10.33 2.24
N LEU A 114 -12.63 9.40 3.12
CA LEU A 114 -13.38 9.07 4.33
C LEU A 114 -12.51 9.23 5.57
N ALA A 115 -13.15 9.28 6.73
CA ALA A 115 -12.47 9.37 8.00
C ALA A 115 -12.98 8.28 8.96
N LEU A 116 -12.05 7.55 9.57
CA LEU A 116 -12.33 6.61 10.64
C LEU A 116 -11.98 7.25 11.99
N ARG A 117 -12.77 6.98 13.02
CA ARG A 117 -12.42 7.29 14.41
C ARG A 117 -12.09 6.00 15.12
N ILE A 118 -10.93 5.94 15.77
CA ILE A 118 -10.57 4.82 16.62
C ILE A 118 -11.27 4.98 17.97
N CYS A 119 -11.94 3.91 18.40
CA CYS A 119 -12.72 3.86 19.63
C CYS A 119 -12.22 2.69 20.48
N GLY A 120 -11.18 2.91 21.26
CA GLY A 120 -10.58 1.89 22.13
C GLY A 120 -9.40 1.14 21.53
N SER A 121 -9.00 0.07 22.21
CA SER A 121 -7.79 -0.68 21.91
C SER A 121 -7.88 -1.48 20.61
N LEU A 122 -6.79 -1.45 19.83
CA LEU A 122 -6.57 -2.21 18.60
C LEU A 122 -5.57 -3.36 18.80
N GLU A 123 -5.12 -3.63 20.03
CA GLU A 123 -4.12 -4.67 20.33
C GLU A 123 -4.54 -6.05 19.82
N GLY A 124 -5.82 -6.41 19.96
CA GLY A 124 -6.35 -7.67 19.43
C GLY A 124 -6.23 -7.76 17.90
N ILE A 125 -6.47 -6.65 17.19
CA ILE A 125 -6.36 -6.58 15.74
C ILE A 125 -4.88 -6.65 15.32
N SER A 126 -4.03 -5.84 15.96
CA SER A 126 -2.59 -5.80 15.69
C SER A 126 -1.94 -7.19 15.89
N LYS A 127 -2.33 -7.90 16.95
CA LYS A 127 -1.87 -9.27 17.24
C LYS A 127 -2.30 -10.29 16.18
N VAL A 128 -3.50 -10.15 15.62
CA VAL A 128 -4.00 -11.06 14.56
C VAL A 128 -3.35 -10.73 13.21
N LEU A 129 -3.12 -9.45 12.92
CA LEU A 129 -2.45 -9.00 11.70
C LEU A 129 -0.99 -9.49 11.64
N ASP A 130 -0.29 -9.45 12.79
CA ASP A 130 1.08 -9.97 12.96
C ASP A 130 2.10 -9.46 11.93
N LEU A 131 1.85 -8.27 11.35
CA LEU A 131 2.70 -7.69 10.30
C LEU A 131 4.02 -7.13 10.84
N TYR A 132 4.16 -6.98 12.16
CA TYR A 132 5.40 -6.53 12.78
C TYR A 132 6.51 -7.59 12.70
N LEU A 133 6.15 -8.88 12.62
CA LEU A 133 7.11 -9.99 12.52
C LEU A 133 7.60 -10.23 11.08
N TRP A 134 7.02 -9.55 10.08
CA TRP A 134 7.34 -9.76 8.67
C TRP A 134 8.82 -9.62 8.30
N PRO A 135 9.58 -8.61 8.77
CA PRO A 135 10.98 -8.46 8.34
C PRO A 135 11.86 -9.68 8.66
N GLY A 136 11.55 -10.43 9.73
CA GLY A 136 12.28 -11.63 10.15
C GLY A 136 11.63 -12.96 9.74
N GLU A 137 10.30 -13.05 9.82
CA GLU A 137 9.59 -14.31 9.54
C GLU A 137 9.09 -14.43 8.10
N PHE A 138 8.74 -13.34 7.41
CA PHE A 138 8.31 -13.42 5.99
C PHE A 138 9.47 -13.88 5.09
N SER A 139 10.68 -13.39 5.36
CA SER A 139 11.92 -13.85 4.72
C SER A 139 12.24 -15.32 5.00
N ARG A 140 11.75 -15.90 6.11
CA ARG A 140 11.92 -17.33 6.46
C ARG A 140 10.78 -18.21 5.96
N ARG A 141 9.55 -17.69 5.91
CA ARG A 141 8.32 -18.42 5.53
C ARG A 141 8.18 -18.59 4.03
N ASN A 142 8.98 -17.87 3.24
CA ASN A 142 8.95 -17.98 1.79
C ASN A 142 10.38 -18.08 1.26
N GLU A 143 10.88 -19.31 1.11
CA GLU A 143 12.21 -19.59 0.53
C GLU A 143 12.39 -18.88 -0.82
N LEU A 144 11.29 -18.75 -1.58
CA LEU A 144 11.23 -17.99 -2.82
C LEU A 144 11.60 -16.51 -2.64
N CYS A 145 11.08 -15.86 -1.60
CA CYS A 145 11.42 -14.47 -1.27
C CYS A 145 12.87 -14.36 -0.80
N GLY A 146 13.38 -15.34 -0.06
CA GLY A 146 14.79 -15.43 0.33
C GLY A 146 15.72 -15.55 -0.89
N CYS A 147 15.38 -16.41 -1.87
CA CYS A 147 16.14 -16.56 -3.11
C CYS A 147 16.11 -15.28 -3.97
N ILE A 148 14.96 -14.62 -4.08
CA ILE A 148 14.83 -13.33 -4.80
C ILE A 148 15.68 -12.23 -4.13
N ALA A 149 15.73 -12.21 -2.79
CA ALA A 149 16.48 -11.22 -2.04
C ALA A 149 18.00 -11.47 -2.05
N ALA A 150 18.43 -12.73 -2.12
CA ALA A 150 19.85 -13.11 -2.11
C ALA A 150 20.54 -12.91 -3.45
N ASP A 151 19.83 -13.08 -4.58
CA ASP A 151 20.36 -12.87 -5.92
C ASP A 151 19.32 -12.18 -6.82
N THR A 152 19.54 -10.89 -7.08
CA THR A 152 18.68 -10.06 -7.91
C THR A 152 18.46 -10.65 -9.31
N ARG A 153 19.47 -11.28 -9.91
CA ARG A 153 19.37 -11.84 -11.26
C ARG A 153 18.51 -13.09 -11.25
N LEU A 154 18.74 -13.99 -10.28
CA LEU A 154 17.91 -15.19 -10.09
C LEU A 154 16.45 -14.81 -9.81
N GLY A 155 16.23 -13.81 -8.95
CA GLY A 155 14.90 -13.31 -8.63
C GLY A 155 14.15 -12.76 -9.84
N LEU A 156 14.81 -11.97 -10.69
CA LEU A 156 14.21 -11.46 -11.93
C LEU A 156 13.88 -12.58 -12.92
N THR A 157 14.74 -13.59 -13.05
CA THR A 157 14.46 -14.76 -13.90
C THR A 157 13.22 -15.50 -13.43
N LEU A 158 13.12 -15.75 -12.12
CA LEU A 158 11.99 -16.45 -11.51
C LEU A 158 10.68 -15.65 -11.68
N ILE A 159 10.72 -14.34 -11.42
CA ILE A 159 9.56 -13.45 -11.65
C ILE A 159 9.10 -13.51 -13.11
N SER A 160 10.04 -13.49 -14.07
CA SER A 160 9.70 -13.61 -15.49
C SER A 160 9.02 -14.94 -15.80
N GLN A 161 9.56 -16.05 -15.29
CA GLN A 161 8.99 -17.38 -15.49
C GLN A 161 7.57 -17.49 -14.91
N ILE A 162 7.34 -16.95 -13.71
CA ILE A 162 6.01 -16.92 -13.08
C ILE A 162 5.03 -16.07 -13.89
N CYS A 163 5.48 -14.90 -14.38
CA CYS A 163 4.68 -14.07 -15.26
C CYS A 163 4.29 -14.80 -16.56
N ASP A 164 5.21 -15.57 -17.15
CA ASP A 164 4.93 -16.33 -18.36
C ASP A 164 3.99 -17.50 -18.11
N LEU A 165 4.12 -18.20 -16.98
CA LEU A 165 3.12 -19.21 -16.55
C LEU A 165 1.73 -18.59 -16.40
N ARG A 166 1.62 -17.39 -15.81
CA ARG A 166 0.34 -16.69 -15.68
C ARG A 166 -0.25 -16.32 -17.04
N LYS A 167 0.56 -15.85 -18.00
CA LYS A 167 0.12 -15.56 -19.37
C LYS A 167 -0.41 -16.81 -20.05
N GLN A 168 0.32 -17.93 -19.94
CA GLN A 168 -0.09 -19.21 -20.50
C GLN A 168 -1.39 -19.73 -19.88
N ALA A 169 -1.60 -19.54 -18.57
CA ALA A 169 -2.80 -19.97 -17.87
C ALA A 169 -4.04 -19.11 -18.15
N HIS A 170 -3.85 -17.86 -18.60
CA HIS A 170 -4.94 -16.92 -18.77
C HIS A 170 -5.95 -17.41 -19.82
N LEU A 171 -7.24 -17.44 -19.43
CA LEU A 171 -8.38 -17.88 -20.24
C LEU A 171 -8.28 -19.32 -20.79
N GLN A 172 -7.43 -20.16 -20.19
CA GLN A 172 -7.37 -21.57 -20.56
C GLN A 172 -8.50 -22.37 -19.94
N LYS A 173 -8.97 -23.35 -20.69
CA LYS A 173 -9.87 -24.43 -20.25
C LYS A 173 -9.09 -25.74 -20.23
N ASP A 174 -9.59 -26.73 -19.49
CA ASP A 174 -8.92 -28.03 -19.33
C ASP A 174 -7.48 -27.88 -18.81
N TYR A 175 -7.30 -27.00 -17.82
CA TYR A 175 -6.01 -26.55 -17.32
C TYR A 175 -5.83 -26.90 -15.84
N ARG A 176 -4.65 -27.43 -15.50
CA ARG A 176 -4.19 -27.62 -14.13
C ARG A 176 -2.96 -26.73 -13.86
N PRO A 177 -2.98 -25.89 -12.82
CA PRO A 177 -1.82 -25.09 -12.42
C PRO A 177 -0.60 -25.96 -12.12
N ARG A 178 0.60 -25.44 -12.44
CA ARG A 178 1.88 -26.17 -12.35
C ARG A 178 2.82 -25.64 -11.26
N GLY A 179 2.28 -24.90 -10.29
CA GLY A 179 3.06 -24.34 -9.18
C GLY A 179 3.36 -25.37 -8.10
N ASP A 180 4.46 -25.18 -7.39
CA ASP A 180 4.81 -26.01 -6.23
C ASP A 180 4.06 -25.54 -4.99
N LEU A 181 3.26 -26.44 -4.41
CA LEU A 181 2.45 -26.17 -3.22
C LEU A 181 3.30 -26.05 -1.95
N SER A 182 4.54 -26.53 -1.94
CA SER A 182 5.45 -26.39 -0.79
C SER A 182 5.76 -24.92 -0.45
N ASN A 183 5.62 -24.02 -1.43
CA ASN A 183 5.83 -22.58 -1.28
C ASN A 183 4.57 -21.84 -0.79
N ILE A 184 3.48 -22.55 -0.49
CA ILE A 184 2.23 -21.98 -0.02
C ILE A 184 2.02 -22.42 1.43
N ALA A 185 1.70 -21.49 2.32
CA ALA A 185 1.43 -21.82 3.71
C ALA A 185 0.25 -22.81 3.86
N SER A 186 0.25 -23.61 4.93
CA SER A 186 -0.86 -24.51 5.29
C SER A 186 -2.16 -23.72 5.52
N GLY A 187 -3.31 -24.32 5.18
CA GLY A 187 -4.63 -23.70 5.33
C GLY A 187 -4.98 -22.67 4.25
N VAL A 188 -4.21 -22.56 3.18
CA VAL A 188 -4.43 -21.61 2.08
C VAL A 188 -5.17 -22.29 0.92
N TYR A 189 -6.21 -21.63 0.43
CA TYR A 189 -6.92 -22.07 -0.77
C TYR A 189 -6.07 -21.86 -2.02
N TYR A 190 -6.04 -22.87 -2.89
CA TYR A 190 -5.40 -22.79 -4.21
C TYR A 190 -6.29 -23.35 -5.31
N LEU A 191 -6.04 -22.91 -6.55
CA LEU A 191 -6.74 -23.41 -7.74
C LEU A 191 -6.18 -24.80 -8.12
N ASP A 192 -7.00 -25.83 -8.10
CA ASP A 192 -6.64 -27.21 -8.46
C ASP A 192 -6.83 -27.47 -9.96
N GLU A 193 -7.95 -26.98 -10.51
CA GLU A 193 -8.33 -27.26 -11.90
C GLU A 193 -9.28 -26.21 -12.48
N VAL A 194 -9.17 -25.98 -13.79
CA VAL A 194 -10.15 -25.31 -14.63
C VAL A 194 -10.62 -26.31 -15.69
N ASP A 195 -11.89 -26.68 -15.69
CA ASP A 195 -12.38 -27.71 -16.62
C ASP A 195 -12.71 -27.17 -18.02
N LYS A 196 -13.26 -28.04 -18.89
CA LYS A 196 -13.63 -27.71 -20.27
C LYS A 196 -14.73 -26.64 -20.39
N LEU A 197 -15.50 -26.41 -19.33
CA LEU A 197 -16.56 -25.40 -19.22
C LEU A 197 -16.10 -24.16 -18.44
N LEU A 198 -14.79 -24.01 -18.18
CA LEU A 198 -14.19 -22.93 -17.39
C LEU A 198 -14.63 -22.90 -15.92
N ARG A 199 -15.17 -24.00 -15.39
CA ARG A 199 -15.49 -24.11 -13.96
C ARG A 199 -14.20 -24.34 -13.18
N ARG A 200 -14.07 -23.65 -12.04
CA ARG A 200 -12.86 -23.67 -11.21
C ARG A 200 -13.07 -24.53 -9.98
N LYS A 201 -12.14 -25.47 -9.74
CA LYS A 201 -12.08 -26.28 -8.52
C LYS A 201 -10.95 -25.80 -7.64
N TYR A 202 -11.22 -25.68 -6.34
CA TYR A 202 -10.25 -25.24 -5.33
C TYR A 202 -10.02 -26.33 -4.29
N GLN A 203 -8.81 -26.36 -3.73
CA GLN A 203 -8.44 -27.20 -2.59
C GLN A 203 -7.72 -26.35 -1.55
N ILE A 204 -7.43 -26.93 -0.39
CA ILE A 204 -6.70 -26.27 0.71
C ILE A 204 -5.39 -27.01 0.95
N THR A 205 -4.30 -26.27 1.18
CA THR A 205 -3.02 -26.86 1.59
C THR A 205 -3.15 -27.50 2.98
N LEU A 206 -2.55 -28.67 3.14
CA LEU A 206 -2.45 -29.37 4.43
C LEU A 206 -1.38 -28.73 5.32
#